data_AF-A0A0B2SNH2-F1
#
_entry.id   AF-A0A0B2SNH2-F1
#
_cell.length_a   1.000
_cell.length_b   1.000
_cell.length_c   1.000
_cell.angle_alpha   90.00
_cell.angle_beta   90.00
_cell.angle_gamma   90.00
#
_symmetry.space_group_name_H-M   'P 1'
#
loop_
_entity.id
_entity.type
_entity.pdbx_description
1 polymer ?
#
loop_
_entity_poly.entity_id
_entity_poly.type
_entity_poly.pdbx_seq_one_letter_code
_entity_poly.pdbx_strand_id
1 'polypeptide(L)'
;MRNSNIVSIARPCGMLCVDTVEVFLFSMSCDGTVLREGVEEVRMAWNMVLRGWKGVFTMMERMGKMGFRLDGEGWFSQELPALGCCFGAMESAVVVDLKVGMCEGEGENLNGVRVNEVSVGILSVVDWRYASVEDRLRYLQHFLLTNYAN
;
A
#
# COMPACT_ATOMS: atom_id res chain seq x y z
N MET A 1 4.10 -19.94 20.34
CA MET A 1 3.90 -19.44 18.96
C MET A 1 2.86 -18.33 19.03
N ARG A 2 3.19 -17.08 18.71
CA ARG A 2 2.16 -16.03 18.57
C ARG A 2 1.36 -16.36 17.31
N ASN A 3 0.05 -16.59 17.45
CA ASN A 3 -0.86 -16.63 16.30
C ASN A 3 -0.70 -15.30 15.56
N SER A 4 -0.20 -15.37 14.33
CA SER A 4 -0.02 -14.19 13.50
C SER A 4 -1.31 -14.01 12.72
N ASN A 5 -2.08 -12.95 13.01
CA ASN A 5 -3.25 -12.62 12.21
C ASN A 5 -2.77 -12.05 10.87
N ILE A 6 -2.85 -12.85 9.80
CA ILE A 6 -2.46 -12.43 8.46
C ILE A 6 -3.72 -12.09 7.68
N VAL A 7 -3.77 -10.86 7.17
CA VAL A 7 -4.79 -10.45 6.21
C VAL A 7 -4.12 -10.26 4.85
N SER A 8 -4.68 -10.91 3.82
CA SER A 8 -4.22 -10.78 2.44
C SER A 8 -5.39 -10.34 1.58
N ILE A 9 -5.17 -9.33 0.75
CA ILE A 9 -6.18 -8.79 -0.14
C ILE A 9 -5.56 -8.57 -1.51
N ALA A 10 -6.26 -9.00 -2.55
CA ALA A 10 -5.87 -8.79 -3.94
C ALA A 10 -7.01 -8.10 -4.68
N ARG A 11 -6.70 -7.04 -5.43
CA ARG A 11 -7.68 -6.30 -6.25
C ARG A 11 -7.15 -6.12 -7.67
N PRO A 12 -7.97 -6.36 -8.70
CA PRO A 12 -7.56 -6.10 -10.08
C PRO A 12 -7.48 -4.59 -10.32
N CYS A 13 -6.42 -4.16 -11.02
CA CYS A 13 -6.18 -2.74 -11.31
C CYS A 13 -7.34 -2.06 -12.08
N GLY A 14 -8.07 -2.83 -12.92
CA GLY A 14 -9.22 -2.29 -13.67
C GLY A 14 -10.44 -1.90 -12.83
N MET A 15 -10.52 -2.31 -11.56
CA MET A 15 -11.56 -1.83 -10.63
C MET A 15 -11.16 -0.54 -9.90
N LEU A 16 -9.93 -0.04 -10.14
CA LEU A 16 -9.34 1.10 -9.45
C LEU A 16 -9.47 2.42 -10.24
N CYS A 17 -9.89 2.37 -11.51
CA CYS A 17 -10.00 3.54 -12.41
C CYS A 17 -11.31 4.33 -12.26
N VAL A 18 -11.99 4.27 -11.10
CA VAL A 18 -13.35 4.83 -10.93
C VAL A 18 -13.37 6.16 -10.18
N ASP A 19 -12.26 6.57 -9.54
CA ASP A 19 -12.19 7.88 -8.89
C ASP A 19 -11.91 9.00 -9.90
N THR A 20 -12.63 10.11 -9.75
CA THR A 20 -12.64 11.28 -10.66
C THR A 20 -11.31 12.05 -10.72
N VAL A 21 -10.31 11.60 -9.97
CA VAL A 21 -8.97 12.17 -9.90
C VAL A 21 -8.02 11.06 -10.32
N GLU A 22 -7.35 11.21 -11.46
CA GLU A 22 -6.43 10.23 -12.05
C GLU A 22 -5.12 10.09 -11.25
N VAL A 23 -5.20 9.91 -9.93
CA VAL A 23 -4.07 9.73 -9.01
C VAL A 23 -3.87 8.27 -8.64
N PHE A 24 -2.62 7.91 -8.41
CA PHE A 24 -2.19 6.58 -8.00
C PHE A 24 -2.40 6.42 -6.49
N LEU A 25 -3.67 6.35 -6.08
CA LEU A 25 -4.14 6.10 -4.72
C LEU A 25 -5.30 5.10 -4.77
N PHE A 26 -5.24 4.07 -3.93
CA PHE A 26 -6.16 2.95 -3.96
C PHE A 26 -6.62 2.60 -2.56
N SER A 27 -7.90 2.78 -2.29
CA SER A 27 -8.53 2.33 -1.04
C SER A 27 -9.23 0.98 -1.22
N MET A 28 -9.19 0.18 -0.17
CA MET A 28 -9.77 -1.15 -0.16
C MET A 28 -10.27 -1.49 1.23
N SER A 29 -11.55 -1.91 1.30
CA SER A 29 -12.12 -2.40 2.54
C SER A 29 -11.47 -3.72 2.96
N CYS A 30 -11.27 -3.85 4.26
CA CYS A 30 -10.66 -4.97 4.93
C CYS A 30 -11.65 -5.49 5.96
N ASP A 31 -11.94 -6.79 5.94
CA ASP A 31 -12.64 -7.45 7.04
C ASP A 31 -11.59 -8.11 7.93
N GLY A 32 -10.84 -7.26 8.63
CA GLY A 32 -9.72 -7.69 9.47
C GLY A 32 -10.20 -8.36 10.75
N THR A 33 -9.33 -9.18 11.34
CA THR A 33 -9.58 -9.71 12.68
C THR A 33 -9.67 -8.60 13.71
N VAL A 34 -10.54 -8.74 14.70
CA VAL A 34 -10.58 -7.84 15.87
C VAL A 34 -9.29 -7.98 16.68
N LEU A 35 -8.57 -6.88 16.83
CA LEU A 35 -7.33 -6.75 17.59
C LEU A 35 -7.62 -6.04 18.92
N ARG A 36 -6.72 -6.23 19.89
CA ARG A 36 -6.77 -5.45 21.14
C ARG A 36 -6.20 -4.06 20.87
N GLU A 37 -6.78 -3.06 21.51
CA GLU A 37 -6.19 -1.72 21.56
C GLU A 37 -4.76 -1.79 22.13
N GLY A 38 -3.82 -1.08 21.51
CA GLY A 38 -2.42 -1.12 21.90
C GLY A 38 -1.44 -0.82 20.77
N VAL A 39 -0.15 -1.00 21.02
CA VAL A 39 0.88 -0.88 19.99
C VAL A 39 1.40 -2.26 19.66
N GLU A 40 1.29 -2.66 18.40
CA GLU A 40 1.77 -3.95 17.91
C GLU A 40 2.79 -3.75 16.79
N GLU A 41 3.64 -4.75 16.58
CA GLU A 41 4.54 -4.80 15.44
C GLU A 41 3.81 -5.41 14.25
N VAL A 42 3.81 -4.70 13.13
CA VAL A 42 3.09 -5.06 11.91
C VAL A 42 4.09 -5.17 10.77
N ARG A 43 3.96 -6.24 9.99
CA ARG A 43 4.65 -6.40 8.70
C ARG A 43 3.68 -6.10 7.59
N MET A 44 4.10 -5.27 6.65
CA MET A 44 3.32 -4.86 5.50
C MET A 44 4.10 -5.18 4.24
N ALA A 45 3.39 -5.72 3.25
CA ALA A 45 3.91 -5.97 1.94
C ALA A 45 2.87 -5.56 0.90
N TRP A 46 3.29 -4.73 -0.04
CA TRP A 46 2.49 -4.38 -1.21
C TRP A 46 3.24 -4.77 -2.47
N ASN A 47 2.59 -5.59 -3.29
CA ASN A 47 3.13 -6.07 -4.55
C ASN A 47 2.22 -5.66 -5.71
N MET A 48 2.83 -5.18 -6.79
CA MET A 48 2.18 -4.97 -8.07
C MET A 48 2.47 -6.17 -8.96
N VAL A 49 1.42 -6.83 -9.43
CA VAL A 49 1.53 -8.06 -10.24
C VAL A 49 0.99 -7.80 -11.64
N LEU A 50 1.83 -8.00 -12.64
CA LEU A 50 1.42 -7.95 -14.04
C LEU A 50 0.56 -9.18 -14.37
N ARG A 51 -0.55 -8.95 -15.09
CA ARG A 51 -1.56 -9.96 -15.42
C ARG A 51 -0.91 -11.27 -15.92
N GLY A 52 -1.38 -12.38 -15.38
CA GLY A 52 -0.85 -13.71 -15.70
C GLY A 52 0.47 -14.03 -14.97
N TRP A 53 0.72 -13.40 -13.82
CA TRP A 53 1.95 -13.55 -13.03
C TRP A 53 3.21 -13.24 -13.81
N LYS A 54 3.04 -12.31 -14.75
CA LYS A 54 4.05 -12.03 -15.74
C LYS A 54 5.24 -11.28 -15.13
N GLY A 55 4.99 -10.45 -14.13
CA GLY A 55 6.04 -9.72 -13.43
C GLY A 55 5.50 -9.37 -12.07
N VAL A 56 6.40 -9.30 -11.10
CA VAL A 56 6.09 -8.88 -9.74
C VAL A 56 7.06 -7.77 -9.38
N PHE A 57 6.52 -6.67 -8.88
CA PHE A 57 7.31 -5.60 -8.31
C PHE A 57 6.84 -5.32 -6.89
N THR A 58 7.75 -5.44 -5.93
CA THR A 58 7.49 -5.14 -4.52
C THR A 58 7.55 -3.63 -4.32
N MET A 59 6.38 -3.01 -4.19
CA MET A 59 6.25 -1.57 -3.94
C MET A 59 6.79 -1.22 -2.56
N MET A 60 6.43 -2.02 -1.56
CA MET A 60 6.82 -1.84 -0.17
C MET A 60 6.92 -3.21 0.50
N GLU A 61 7.96 -3.39 1.30
CA GLU A 61 8.07 -4.50 2.24
C GLU A 61 8.77 -3.97 3.49
N ARG A 62 7.99 -3.78 4.56
CA ARG A 62 8.48 -3.12 5.77
C ARG A 62 7.83 -3.71 7.02
N MET A 63 8.61 -3.67 8.11
CA MET A 63 8.12 -3.92 9.46
C MET A 63 8.12 -2.59 10.23
N GLY A 64 7.09 -2.36 11.04
CA GLY A 64 7.02 -1.19 11.90
C GLY A 64 5.96 -1.32 12.98
N LYS A 65 5.99 -0.38 13.93
CA LYS A 65 5.03 -0.35 15.04
C LYS A 65 3.79 0.42 14.64
N MET A 66 2.63 -0.11 14.99
CA MET A 66 1.33 0.49 14.70
C MET A 66 0.50 0.56 15.98
N GLY A 67 -0.07 1.73 16.25
CA GLY A 67 -1.04 1.90 17.34
C GLY A 67 -2.43 1.54 16.85
N PHE A 68 -2.99 0.44 17.37
CA PHE A 68 -4.38 0.07 17.19
C PHE A 68 -5.26 0.83 18.17
N ARG A 69 -6.15 1.69 17.65
CA ARG A 69 -7.09 2.52 18.42
C ARG A 69 -8.41 2.63 17.68
N LEU A 70 -9.49 2.82 18.43
CA LEU A 70 -10.82 3.08 17.88
C LEU A 70 -10.78 4.34 17.01
N ASP A 71 -11.36 4.23 15.81
CA ASP A 71 -11.35 5.27 14.76
C ASP A 71 -9.95 5.86 14.47
N GLY A 72 -8.91 5.07 14.74
CA GLY A 72 -7.53 5.45 14.51
C GLY A 72 -7.08 5.24 13.08
N GLU A 73 -5.97 5.88 12.74
CA GLU A 73 -5.26 5.65 11.48
C GLU A 73 -3.77 5.41 11.75
N GLY A 74 -3.14 4.62 10.90
CA GLY A 74 -1.68 4.47 10.89
C GLY A 74 -1.13 4.55 9.47
N TRP A 75 0.10 5.06 9.39
CA TRP A 75 0.74 5.40 8.13
C TRP A 75 2.12 4.75 8.03
N PHE A 76 2.44 4.25 6.84
CA PHE A 76 3.71 3.67 6.50
C PHE A 76 4.17 4.24 5.18
N SER A 77 5.45 4.60 5.09
CA SER A 77 6.03 5.07 3.85
C SER A 77 7.38 4.42 3.56
N GLN A 78 7.70 4.27 2.28
CA GLN A 78 8.96 3.72 1.81
C GLN A 78 9.33 4.38 0.49
N GLU A 79 10.57 4.88 0.38
CA GLU A 79 11.08 5.43 -0.87
C GLU A 79 11.09 4.35 -1.96
N LEU A 80 10.64 4.75 -3.16
CA LEU A 80 10.72 3.88 -4.33
C LEU A 80 12.11 3.95 -4.96
N PRO A 81 12.58 2.85 -5.59
CA PRO A 81 13.83 2.85 -6.32
C PRO A 81 13.88 3.94 -7.40
N ALA A 82 14.96 4.71 -7.46
CA ALA A 82 15.17 5.66 -8.54
C ALA A 82 15.32 4.93 -9.88
N LEU A 83 14.74 5.50 -10.95
CA LEU A 83 15.08 5.10 -12.31
C LEU A 83 16.48 5.69 -12.61
N GLY A 84 17.45 4.85 -12.96
CA GLY A 84 18.85 5.28 -13.14
C GLY A 84 19.04 6.37 -14.21
N CYS A 85 20.30 6.81 -14.37
CA CYS A 85 20.75 7.99 -15.15
C CYS A 85 20.21 8.13 -16.59
N CYS A 86 19.69 7.07 -17.22
CA CYS A 86 19.18 7.09 -18.59
C CYS A 86 17.67 7.37 -18.72
N PHE A 87 16.92 7.38 -17.62
CA PHE A 87 15.51 7.79 -17.58
C PHE A 87 15.47 9.16 -16.91
N GLY A 88 15.59 10.21 -17.73
CA GLY A 88 15.85 11.58 -17.30
C GLY A 88 15.12 11.96 -16.01
N ALA A 89 15.89 12.29 -14.97
CA ALA A 89 15.46 12.94 -13.73
C ALA A 89 14.03 12.60 -13.25
N MET A 90 13.61 11.33 -13.27
CA MET A 90 12.45 10.92 -12.48
C MET A 90 12.95 10.83 -11.04
N GLU A 91 12.90 12.00 -10.41
CA GLU A 91 13.55 12.35 -9.16
C GLU A 91 13.31 11.34 -8.04
N SER A 92 14.35 11.17 -7.23
CA SER A 92 14.45 10.42 -5.98
C SER A 92 13.52 10.94 -4.85
N ALA A 93 12.31 11.38 -5.18
CA ALA A 93 11.43 12.13 -4.28
C ALA A 93 9.99 11.60 -4.30
N VAL A 94 9.85 10.28 -4.46
CA VAL A 94 8.55 9.62 -4.42
C VAL A 94 8.59 8.47 -3.43
N VAL A 95 7.54 8.37 -2.63
CA VAL A 95 7.37 7.32 -1.64
C VAL A 95 6.12 6.53 -1.96
N VAL A 96 6.19 5.24 -1.73
CA VAL A 96 4.99 4.46 -1.44
C VAL A 96 4.43 4.97 -0.14
N ASP A 97 3.13 5.20 -0.12
CA ASP A 97 2.37 5.62 1.04
C ASP A 97 1.27 4.58 1.30
N LEU A 98 1.16 4.11 2.54
CA LEU A 98 0.20 3.12 2.97
C LEU A 98 -0.49 3.62 4.23
N LYS A 99 -1.80 3.84 4.12
CA LYS A 99 -2.71 4.17 5.21
C LYS A 99 -3.48 2.92 5.62
N VAL A 100 -3.67 2.75 6.92
CA VAL A 100 -4.58 1.76 7.48
C VAL A 100 -5.58 2.49 8.36
N GLY A 101 -6.85 2.41 7.98
CA GLY A 101 -7.99 2.86 8.76
C GLY A 101 -8.46 1.79 9.73
N MET A 102 -8.95 2.23 10.88
CA MET A 102 -9.49 1.37 11.92
C MET A 102 -10.89 1.83 12.30
N CYS A 103 -11.67 0.90 12.84
CA CYS A 103 -12.94 1.20 13.50
C CYS A 103 -13.19 0.21 14.62
N GLU A 104 -14.32 0.37 15.30
CA GLU A 104 -14.78 -0.55 16.33
C GLU A 104 -14.97 -1.97 15.79
N GLY A 105 -14.43 -2.94 16.52
CA GLY A 105 -14.61 -4.35 16.25
C GLY A 105 -15.99 -4.83 16.73
N GLU A 106 -16.77 -5.42 15.85
CA GLU A 106 -18.06 -6.02 16.21
C GLU A 106 -17.82 -7.39 16.89
N GLY A 107 -18.31 -7.59 18.12
CA GLY A 107 -18.21 -8.88 18.84
C GLY A 107 -18.24 -8.76 20.37
N GLU A 108 -18.04 -9.89 21.07
CA GLU A 108 -18.09 -9.97 22.55
C GLU A 108 -16.98 -9.15 23.26
N ASN A 109 -15.95 -8.75 22.53
CA ASN A 109 -14.83 -7.96 23.07
C ASN A 109 -15.18 -6.47 23.03
N LEU A 110 -15.69 -5.94 24.15
CA LEU A 110 -16.13 -4.54 24.34
C LEU A 110 -15.07 -3.44 24.07
N ASN A 111 -13.83 -3.77 23.67
CA ASN A 111 -12.74 -2.82 23.35
C ASN A 111 -11.90 -3.31 22.14
N GLY A 112 -12.54 -3.98 21.18
CA GLY A 112 -11.89 -4.49 19.99
C GLY A 112 -11.68 -3.42 18.92
N VAL A 113 -10.54 -3.43 18.25
CA VAL A 113 -10.24 -2.57 17.09
C VAL A 113 -10.13 -3.46 15.85
N ARG A 114 -10.88 -3.16 14.78
CA ARG A 114 -10.72 -3.84 13.48
C ARG A 114 -10.10 -2.90 12.46
N VAL A 115 -9.26 -3.44 11.58
CA VAL A 115 -8.85 -2.75 10.36
C VAL A 115 -10.01 -2.82 9.37
N ASN A 116 -10.53 -1.68 8.94
CA ASN A 116 -11.68 -1.58 8.02
C ASN A 116 -11.29 -1.14 6.61
N GLU A 117 -10.20 -0.40 6.47
CA GLU A 117 -9.75 0.16 5.20
C GLU A 117 -8.22 0.15 5.15
N VAL A 118 -7.68 -0.19 4.00
CA VAL A 118 -6.27 0.02 3.68
C VAL A 118 -6.22 0.85 2.41
N SER A 119 -5.46 1.95 2.44
CA SER A 119 -5.20 2.77 1.26
C SER A 119 -3.71 2.67 0.91
N VAL A 120 -3.40 2.48 -0.37
CA VAL A 120 -2.02 2.44 -0.87
C VAL A 120 -1.88 3.39 -2.04
N GLY A 121 -0.78 4.15 -2.09
CA GLY A 121 -0.55 5.11 -3.14
C GLY A 121 0.92 5.43 -3.34
N ILE A 122 1.18 6.29 -4.32
CA ILE A 122 2.51 6.86 -4.54
C ILE A 122 2.42 8.37 -4.36
N LEU A 123 3.09 8.86 -3.32
CA LEU A 123 3.11 10.26 -2.92
C LEU A 123 4.43 10.89 -3.37
N SER A 124 4.37 12.06 -4.00
CA SER A 124 5.54 12.91 -4.19
C SER A 124 5.81 13.67 -2.90
N VAL A 125 7.03 13.58 -2.37
CA VAL A 125 7.41 14.29 -1.13
C VAL A 125 7.80 15.75 -1.38
N VAL A 126 7.91 16.16 -2.65
CA VAL A 126 8.23 17.53 -3.04
C VAL A 126 7.02 18.43 -2.88
N ASP A 127 5.88 18.01 -3.42
CA ASP A 127 4.63 18.78 -3.47
C ASP A 127 3.52 18.20 -2.60
N TRP A 128 3.78 17.08 -1.91
CA TRP A 128 2.83 16.37 -1.05
C TRP A 128 1.54 15.98 -1.77
N ARG A 129 1.66 15.61 -3.06
CA ARG A 129 0.54 15.18 -3.89
C ARG A 129 0.71 13.74 -4.32
N TYR A 130 -0.41 13.01 -4.39
CA TYR A 130 -0.42 11.71 -5.02
C TYR A 130 -0.14 11.87 -6.50
N ALA A 131 0.71 10.99 -7.01
CA ALA A 131 1.17 11.04 -8.37
C ALA A 131 0.08 10.64 -9.36
N SER A 132 0.20 11.08 -10.62
CA SER A 132 -0.73 10.65 -11.67
C SER A 132 -0.63 9.14 -11.92
N VAL A 133 -1.75 8.52 -12.30
CA VAL A 133 -1.76 7.11 -12.70
C VAL A 133 -0.86 6.89 -13.90
N GLU A 134 -0.91 7.78 -14.89
CA GLU A 134 -0.14 7.66 -16.13
C GLU A 134 1.38 7.64 -15.88
N ASP A 135 1.91 8.61 -15.13
CA ASP A 135 3.34 8.69 -14.87
C ASP A 135 3.83 7.52 -14.04
N ARG A 136 3.00 7.01 -13.12
CA ARG A 136 3.36 5.87 -12.29
C ARG A 136 3.24 4.54 -13.01
N LEU A 137 2.31 4.38 -13.94
CA LEU A 137 2.29 3.20 -14.81
C LEU A 137 3.53 3.14 -15.70
N ARG A 138 4.01 4.28 -16.23
CA ARG A 138 5.27 4.34 -16.99
C ARG A 138 6.48 3.95 -16.13
N TYR A 139 6.54 4.45 -14.89
CA TYR A 139 7.55 4.04 -13.91
C TYR A 139 7.50 2.51 -13.67
N LEU A 140 6.32 1.96 -13.40
CA LEU A 140 6.15 0.53 -13.10
C LEU A 140 6.45 -0.38 -14.28
N GLN A 141 6.18 0.07 -15.51
CA GLN A 141 6.55 -0.67 -16.72
C GLN A 141 8.04 -0.99 -16.75
N HIS A 142 8.90 -0.09 -16.28
CA HIS A 142 10.34 -0.34 -16.20
C HIS A 142 10.68 -1.57 -15.34
N PHE A 143 9.98 -1.81 -14.24
CA PHE A 143 10.26 -2.95 -13.37
C PHE A 143 9.47 -4.20 -13.74
N LEU A 144 8.25 -4.03 -14.24
CA LEU A 144 7.36 -5.15 -14.54
C LEU A 144 7.65 -5.79 -15.91
N LEU A 145 8.10 -5.01 -16.90
CA LEU A 145 8.35 -5.49 -18.26
C LEU A 145 9.82 -5.80 -18.53
N THR A 146 10.78 -5.18 -17.83
CA THR A 146 12.22 -5.47 -18.05
C THR A 146 12.63 -6.85 -17.55
N ASN A 147 11.85 -7.47 -16.65
CA ASN A 147 12.01 -8.87 -16.23
C ASN A 147 11.73 -9.91 -17.35
N TYR A 148 11.39 -9.47 -18.57
CA TYR A 148 11.18 -10.32 -19.75
C TYR A 148 12.35 -10.42 -20.72
N ALA A 149 13.43 -9.68 -20.49
CA ALA A 149 14.53 -9.55 -21.45
C ALA A 149 15.70 -10.53 -21.21
N ASN A 150 15.52 -11.60 -20.43
CA ASN A 150 16.51 -12.67 -20.26
C ASN A 150 15.92 -14.05 -20.57
#